data_AF-A0A7V5GZN3-F1
#
_entry.id   AF-A0A7V5GZN3-F1
#
_cell.length_a   1.000
_cell.length_b   1.000
_cell.length_c   1.000
_cell.angle_alpha   90.00
_cell.angle_beta   90.00
_cell.angle_gamma   90.00
#
_symmetry.space_group_name_H-M   'P 1'
#
loop_
_entity.id
_entity.type
_entity.pdbx_description
1 polymer ?
#
loop_
_entity_poly.entity_id
_entity_poly.type
_entity_poly.pdbx_seq_one_letter_code
_entity_poly.pdbx_strand_id
1 'polypeptide(L)' 'MIGVILQSNENIDKALRRFKKKYEKSGVLREYKRKTAYVKPSVEKRMQRLKTLRRIRRASMEEQ' A
#
# COMPACT_ATOMS: atom_id res chain seq x y z
N MET A 1 -4.64 11.79 -10.36
CA MET A 1 -5.55 12.49 -9.42
C MET A 1 -6.58 11.49 -8.90
N ILE A 2 -6.75 11.37 -7.59
CA ILE A 2 -7.71 10.42 -7.00
C ILE A 2 -9.01 11.19 -6.74
N GLY A 3 -10.09 10.74 -7.35
CA GLY A 3 -11.42 11.32 -7.17
C GLY A 3 -12.50 10.25 -7.24
N VAL A 4 -13.65 10.54 -6.66
CA VAL A 4 -14.86 9.70 -6.74
C VAL A 4 -15.98 10.58 -7.28
N ILE A 5 -16.76 10.04 -8.22
CA ILE A 5 -17.93 10.72 -8.75
C ILE A 5 -19.08 10.52 -7.75
N LEU A 6 -19.76 11.59 -7.39
CA LEU A 6 -20.93 11.57 -6.52
C LEU A 6 -22.17 11.31 -7.39
N GLN A 7 -23.02 10.37 -6.96
CA GLN A 7 -24.33 10.15 -7.57
C GLN A 7 -25.40 10.96 -6.82
N SER A 8 -26.45 11.40 -7.52
CA SER A 8 -27.44 12.36 -7.01
C SER A 8 -28.20 11.93 -5.75
N ASN A 9 -28.24 10.64 -5.44
CA ASN A 9 -28.96 10.09 -4.28
C ASN A 9 -28.04 9.36 -3.28
N GLU A 10 -26.74 9.64 -3.33
CA GLU A 10 -25.77 8.98 -2.47
C GLU A 10 -25.48 9.76 -1.19
N ASN A 11 -25.50 9.07 -0.04
CA ASN A 11 -25.06 9.66 1.21
C ASN A 11 -23.56 10.00 1.16
N ILE A 12 -23.20 11.21 1.60
CA ILE A 12 -21.83 11.76 1.59
C ILE A 12 -20.85 10.81 2.29
N ASP A 13 -21.25 10.16 3.39
CA ASP A 13 -20.41 9.22 4.12
C ASP A 13 -19.98 8.02 3.28
N LYS A 14 -20.85 7.53 2.39
CA LYS A 14 -20.53 6.41 1.50
C LYS A 14 -19.49 6.83 0.47
N ALA A 15 -19.63 8.04 -0.08
CA ALA A 15 -18.66 8.60 -1.00
C ALA A 15 -17.28 8.80 -0.35
N LEU A 16 -17.23 9.30 0.89
CA LEU A 16 -16.00 9.45 1.68
C LEU A 16 -15.32 8.10 1.95
N ARG A 17 -16.10 7.06 2.30
CA ARG A 17 -15.54 5.70 2.49
C ARG A 17 -14.94 5.15 1.20
N ARG A 18 -15.58 5.35 0.05
CA ARG A 18 -15.03 4.92 -1.25
C ARG A 18 -13.77 5.71 -1.60
N PHE A 19 -13.76 7.02 -1.34
CA PHE A 19 -12.58 7.85 -1.54
C PHE A 19 -11.42 7.35 -0.69
N LYS A 20 -11.65 7.11 0.61
CA LYS A 20 -10.66 6.56 1.53
C LYS A 20 -10.11 5.21 1.04
N LYS A 21 -10.97 4.28 0.62
CA LYS A 21 -10.53 3.01 0.02
C LYS A 21 -9.69 3.21 -1.24
N LYS A 22 -10.08 4.13 -2.13
CA LYS A 22 -9.35 4.44 -3.37
C LYS A 22 -7.99 5.09 -3.07
N TYR A 23 -7.94 5.95 -2.06
CA TYR A 23 -6.73 6.60 -1.55
C TYR A 23 -5.77 5.57 -0.92
N GLU A 24 -6.27 4.69 -0.05
CA GLU A 24 -5.44 3.63 0.55
C GLU A 24 -4.91 2.66 -0.51
N LYS A 25 -5.76 2.25 -1.47
CA LYS A 25 -5.37 1.39 -2.59
C LYS A 25 -4.32 2.03 -3.50
N SER A 26 -4.41 3.35 -3.70
CA SER A 26 -3.43 4.07 -4.52
C SER A 26 -2.02 4.08 -3.92
N GLY A 27 -1.90 3.85 -2.61
CA GLY A 27 -0.60 3.78 -1.94
C GLY A 27 0.17 5.11 -1.89
N VAL A 28 -0.46 6.25 -2.21
CA VAL A 28 0.20 7.56 -2.26
C VAL A 28 0.91 7.89 -0.94
N LEU A 29 0.29 7.62 0.22
CA LEU A 29 0.95 7.81 1.52
C LEU A 29 2.18 6.94 1.71
N ARG A 30 2.11 5.69 1.26
CA ARG A 30 3.22 4.75 1.39
C ARG A 30 4.38 5.18 0.50
N GLU A 31 4.10 5.69 -0.69
CA GLU A 31 5.12 6.22 -1.58
C GLU A 31 5.73 7.51 -1.03
N TYR A 32 4.92 8.43 -0.53
CA TYR A 32 5.38 9.64 0.14
C TYR A 32 6.34 9.32 1.27
N LYS A 33 5.93 8.46 2.23
CA LYS A 33 6.78 8.03 3.35
C LYS A 33 8.06 7.31 2.93
N ARG A 34 8.05 6.63 1.78
CA ARG A 34 9.28 6.01 1.22
C ARG A 34 10.23 7.07 0.67
N LYS A 35 9.69 8.14 0.08
CA LYS A 35 10.46 9.22 -0.57
C LYS A 35 10.94 10.30 0.40
N THR A 36 10.39 10.39 1.61
CA THR A 36 10.79 11.40 2.60
C THR A 36 12.23 11.25 3.08
N ALA A 37 12.87 10.09 2.92
CA ALA A 37 14.26 9.86 3.31
C ALA A 37 15.04 9.18 2.19
N TYR A 38 16.32 9.57 2.02
CA TYR A 38 17.21 8.87 1.12
C TYR A 38 17.61 7.50 1.70
N VAL A 39 17.32 6.44 0.95
CA VAL A 39 17.75 5.08 1.26
C VAL A 39 18.75 4.65 0.20
N LYS A 40 19.98 4.33 0.63
CA LYS A 40 21.01 3.85 -0.30
C LYS A 40 20.51 2.59 -1.02
N PRO A 41 20.75 2.43 -2.34
CA PRO A 41 20.26 1.29 -3.10
C PRO A 41 20.67 -0.08 -2.54
N SER A 42 21.84 -0.16 -1.89
CA SER A 42 22.31 -1.39 -1.22
C SER A 42 21.40 -1.79 -0.05
N VAL A 43 20.93 -0.82 0.73
CA VAL A 43 20.04 -1.05 1.88
C VAL A 43 18.67 -1.49 1.39
N GLU A 44 18.15 -0.87 0.33
CA GLU A 44 16.88 -1.26 -0.27
C GLU A 44 16.93 -2.71 -0.79
N LYS A 45 17.98 -3.07 -1.55
CA LYS A 45 18.19 -4.45 -2.04
C LYS A 45 18.26 -5.47 -0.89
N ARG A 46 18.95 -5.12 0.21
CA ARG A 46 19.03 -5.99 1.40
C ARG A 46 17.66 -6.22 2.03
N MET A 47 16.89 -5.16 2.21
CA MET A 47 15.53 -5.23 2.79
C MET A 47 14.58 -6.06 1.92
N GLN A 48 14.67 -5.93 0.59
CA GLN A 48 13.89 -6.73 -0.35
C GLN A 48 14.20 -8.23 -0.22
N ARG A 49 15.49 -8.61 -0.21
CA ARG A 49 15.91 -10.02 -0.03
C ARG A 49 15.38 -10.62 1.28
N LEU A 50 15.55 -9.91 2.39
CA LEU A 50 15.06 -10.36 3.69
C LEU A 50 13.54 -10.55 3.70
N LYS A 51 12.79 -9.64 3.06
CA LYS A 51 11.34 -9.75 2.93
C LYS A 51 10.92 -10.98 2.12
N THR A 52 11.62 -11.26 1.03
CA THR A 52 11.36 -12.46 0.20
C THR A 52 11.61 -13.74 0.99
N LEU A 53 12.75 -13.85 1.69
CA LEU A 53 13.07 -15.02 2.51
C LEU A 53 12.02 -15.25 3.61
N ARG A 54 11.57 -14.18 4.28
CA ARG A 54 10.49 -14.27 5.27
C ARG A 54 9.18 -14.78 4.66
N ARG A 55 8.84 -14.35 3.45
CA ARG A 55 7.64 -14.82 2.74
C ARG A 55 7.73 -16.31 2.38
N ILE A 56 8.88 -16.75 1.87
CA ILE A 56 9.11 -18.16 1.52
C ILE A 56 9.01 -19.04 2.76
N ARG A 57 9.69 -18.67 3.84
CA ARG A 57 9.63 -19.43 5.12
C ARG A 57 8.22 -19.57 5.65
N ARG A 58 7.41 -18.51 5.53
CA ARG A 58 6.01 -18.56 5.96
C ARG A 58 5.19 -19.52 5.10
N ALA A 59 5.34 -19.46 3.79
CA ALA A 59 4.64 -20.36 2.87
C ALA A 59 5.01 -21.83 3.13
N SER A 60 6.30 -22.14 3.32
CA SER A 60 6.73 -23.51 3.63
C SER A 60 6.24 -24.03 4.98
N MET A 61 5.96 -23.15 5.94
CA MET A 61 5.36 -23.52 7.23
C MET A 61 3.85 -23.75 7.12
N GLU A 62 3.16 -23.08 6.19
CA GLU A 62 1.73 -23.25 5.94
C GLU A 62 1.44 -24.54 5.14
N GLU A 63 2.44 -25.06 4.40
CA GLU A 63 2.35 -26.31 3.62
C GLU A 63 2.71 -27.58 4.41
N GLN A 64 3.28 -27.43 5.62
CA GLN A 64 3.68 -28.55 6.50
C GLN A 64 2.58 -28.94 7.49
#